data_AF-A0A7S0HZL3-F1
#
_entry.id   AF-A0A7S0HZL3-F1
#
_cell.length_a   1.000
_cell.length_b   1.000
_cell.length_c   1.000
_cell.angle_alpha   90.00
_cell.angle_beta   90.00
_cell.angle_gamma   90.00
#
_symmetry.space_group_name_H-M   'P 1'
#
loop_
_entity.id
_entity.type
_entity.pdbx_description
1 polymer ?
#
loop_
_entity_poly.entity_id
_entity_poly.type
_entity_poly.pdbx_seq_one_letter_code
_entity_poly.pdbx_strand_id
1 'polypeptide(L)'
;EVAGVVSNLLIPLINLMCRPQLNRNLLQNAAITIGRFGFVCPEVVAPSLQQFIQPWCKELTGIRDDIEKEHAFRGLVKMATMNPQGCLDSMDILFRALDSWQQERLSPELRKEVSELLQWFKANLESVNQWQGVYGRVPQEMKERLHVKYGLP
;
A
#
# COMPACT_ATOMS: atom_id res chain seq x y z
N GLU A 1 3.22 25.27 -2.14
CA GLU A 1 1.93 25.35 -2.85
C GLU A 1 1.25 23.97 -3.00
N VAL A 2 1.94 22.96 -3.55
CA VAL A 2 1.37 21.60 -3.75
C VAL A 2 0.89 20.93 -2.45
N ALA A 3 1.69 20.97 -1.37
CA ALA A 3 1.32 20.36 -0.09
C ALA A 3 0.01 20.92 0.50
N GLY A 4 -0.26 22.22 0.32
CA GLY A 4 -1.51 22.85 0.77
C GLY A 4 -2.72 22.34 0.00
N VAL A 5 -2.59 22.16 -1.32
CA VAL A 5 -3.64 21.58 -2.16
C VAL A 5 -3.89 20.11 -1.80
N VAL A 6 -2.83 19.33 -1.62
CA VAL A 6 -2.93 17.93 -1.19
C VAL A 6 -3.67 17.81 0.14
N SER A 7 -3.31 18.63 1.13
CA SER A 7 -3.97 18.65 2.44
C SER A 7 -5.48 18.90 2.33
N ASN A 8 -5.88 19.87 1.50
CA ASN A 8 -7.29 20.22 1.31
C ASN A 8 -8.09 19.13 0.59
N LEU A 9 -7.46 18.35 -0.29
CA LEU A 9 -8.13 17.32 -1.09
C LEU A 9 -8.11 15.93 -0.45
N LEU A 10 -7.16 15.67 0.46
CA LEU A 10 -6.94 14.33 1.02
C LEU A 10 -8.16 13.78 1.74
N ILE A 11 -8.71 14.53 2.71
CA ILE A 11 -9.85 14.09 3.50
C ILE A 11 -11.12 13.88 2.64
N PRO A 12 -11.49 14.80 1.72
CA PRO A 12 -12.56 14.55 0.76
C PRO A 12 -12.37 13.26 -0.06
N LEU A 13 -11.16 13.00 -0.55
CA LEU A 13 -10.86 11.79 -1.34
C LEU A 13 -10.94 10.51 -0.50
N ILE A 14 -10.43 10.52 0.73
CA ILE A 14 -10.58 9.39 1.67
C ILE A 14 -12.06 9.11 1.91
N ASN A 15 -12.84 10.14 2.22
CA ASN A 15 -14.28 10.03 2.46
C ASN A 15 -15.05 9.54 1.24
N LEU A 16 -14.60 9.88 0.02
CA LEU A 16 -15.17 9.38 -1.22
C LEU A 16 -14.85 7.89 -1.41
N MET A 17 -13.57 7.52 -1.26
CA MET A 17 -13.08 6.15 -1.44
C MET A 17 -13.72 5.16 -0.45
N CYS A 18 -14.03 5.61 0.77
CA CYS A 18 -14.65 4.79 1.80
C CYS A 18 -16.18 4.60 1.64
N ARG A 19 -16.78 5.02 0.52
CA ARG A 19 -18.22 4.86 0.24
C ARG A 19 -18.48 3.70 -0.73
N PRO A 20 -18.92 2.52 -0.25
CA PRO A 20 -19.01 1.31 -1.08
C PRO A 20 -20.11 1.34 -2.17
N GLN A 21 -21.03 2.31 -2.12
CA GLN A 21 -22.15 2.42 -3.05
C GLN A 21 -21.79 3.18 -4.34
N LEU A 22 -20.57 3.70 -4.46
CA LEU A 22 -20.15 4.50 -5.59
C LEU A 22 -19.59 3.66 -6.74
N ASN A 23 -19.51 4.27 -7.92
CA ASN A 23 -18.91 3.64 -9.09
C ASN A 23 -17.46 3.24 -8.81
N ARG A 24 -17.12 1.97 -9.13
CA ARG A 24 -15.79 1.42 -8.85
C ARG A 24 -14.64 2.19 -9.51
N ASN A 25 -14.80 2.67 -10.74
CA ASN A 25 -13.77 3.45 -11.43
C ASN A 25 -13.49 4.76 -10.68
N LEU A 26 -14.50 5.38 -10.08
CA LEU A 26 -14.33 6.57 -9.26
C LEU A 26 -13.52 6.28 -8.00
N LEU A 27 -13.82 5.17 -7.32
CA LEU A 27 -13.07 4.72 -6.13
C LEU A 27 -11.61 4.41 -6.47
N GLN A 28 -11.38 3.71 -7.57
CA GLN A 28 -10.05 3.39 -8.08
C GLN A 28 -9.24 4.65 -8.43
N ASN A 29 -9.86 5.61 -9.12
CA ASN A 29 -9.22 6.89 -9.43
C ASN A 29 -8.88 7.68 -8.16
N ALA A 30 -9.77 7.69 -7.16
CA ALA A 30 -9.49 8.32 -5.87
C ALA A 30 -8.30 7.65 -5.17
N ALA A 31 -8.25 6.31 -5.17
CA ALA A 31 -7.18 5.54 -4.57
C ALA A 31 -5.83 5.78 -5.27
N ILE A 32 -5.77 5.76 -6.61
CA ILE A 32 -4.57 6.12 -7.39
C ILE A 32 -4.12 7.54 -7.06
N THR A 33 -5.06 8.50 -6.99
CA THR A 33 -4.75 9.91 -6.69
C THR A 33 -4.14 10.06 -5.30
N ILE A 34 -4.70 9.41 -4.28
CA ILE A 34 -4.14 9.40 -2.92
C ILE A 34 -2.73 8.79 -2.92
N GLY A 35 -2.51 7.70 -3.65
CA GLY A 35 -1.17 7.10 -3.79
C GLY A 35 -0.17 8.08 -4.42
N ARG A 36 -0.55 8.76 -5.50
CA ARG A 36 0.28 9.78 -6.16
C ARG A 36 0.55 10.98 -5.26
N PHE A 37 -0.41 11.40 -4.44
CA PHE A 37 -0.17 12.41 -3.41
C PHE A 37 0.89 11.94 -2.40
N GLY A 38 0.81 10.70 -1.93
CA GLY A 38 1.84 10.11 -1.07
C GLY A 38 3.21 9.99 -1.74
N PHE A 39 3.25 9.90 -3.07
CA PHE A 39 4.51 9.86 -3.80
C PHE A 39 5.22 11.23 -3.86
N VAL A 40 4.44 12.32 -3.92
CA VAL A 40 4.95 13.70 -4.03
C VAL A 40 5.11 14.37 -2.66
N CYS A 41 4.15 14.19 -1.75
CA CYS A 41 4.10 14.81 -0.42
C CYS A 41 3.78 13.75 0.66
N PRO A 42 4.66 12.74 0.87
CA PRO A 42 4.42 11.68 1.84
C PRO A 42 4.20 12.22 3.26
N GLU A 43 4.86 13.31 3.63
CA GLU A 43 4.73 13.98 4.93
C GLU A 43 3.30 14.48 5.22
N VAL A 44 2.54 14.80 4.18
CA VAL A 44 1.15 15.28 4.30
C VAL A 44 0.18 14.10 4.39
N VAL A 45 0.44 13.02 3.64
CA VAL A 45 -0.52 11.91 3.48
C VAL A 45 -0.31 10.80 4.51
N ALA A 46 0.94 10.50 4.86
CA ALA A 46 1.29 9.42 5.79
C ALA A 46 0.55 9.48 7.15
N PRO A 47 0.28 10.65 7.76
CA PRO A 47 -0.51 10.72 9.01
C PRO A 47 -1.93 10.14 8.88
N SER A 48 -2.52 10.16 7.68
CA SER A 48 -3.87 9.62 7.43
C SER A 48 -3.86 8.17 6.96
N LEU A 49 -2.69 7.52 6.84
CA LEU A 49 -2.54 6.19 6.22
C LEU A 49 -3.49 5.14 6.81
N GLN A 50 -3.58 5.05 8.15
CA GLN A 50 -4.45 4.08 8.84
C GLN A 50 -5.93 4.25 8.46
N GLN A 51 -6.37 5.47 8.14
CA GLN A 51 -7.78 5.76 7.83
C GLN A 51 -8.22 5.17 6.48
N PHE A 52 -7.28 4.95 5.56
CA PHE A 52 -7.61 4.64 4.18
C PHE A 52 -6.93 3.38 3.63
N ILE A 53 -5.89 2.86 4.29
CA ILE A 53 -5.07 1.77 3.76
C ILE A 53 -5.88 0.52 3.41
N GLN A 54 -6.88 0.15 4.20
CA GLN A 54 -7.72 -1.01 3.92
C GLN A 54 -8.53 -0.87 2.62
N PRO A 55 -9.42 0.14 2.47
CA PRO A 55 -10.16 0.33 1.22
C PRO A 55 -9.22 0.61 0.05
N TRP A 56 -8.12 1.32 0.27
CA TRP A 56 -7.12 1.57 -0.78
C TRP A 56 -6.51 0.26 -1.32
N CYS A 57 -6.07 -0.64 -0.45
CA CYS A 57 -5.54 -1.94 -0.87
C CYS A 57 -6.58 -2.77 -1.64
N LYS A 58 -7.86 -2.72 -1.22
CA LYS A 58 -8.96 -3.40 -1.93
C LYS A 58 -9.13 -2.87 -3.35
N GLU A 59 -9.17 -1.56 -3.51
CA GLU A 59 -9.36 -0.95 -4.83
C GLU A 59 -8.18 -1.26 -5.75
N LEU A 60 -6.94 -1.06 -5.27
CA LEU A 60 -5.72 -1.25 -6.05
C LEU A 60 -5.45 -2.71 -6.44
N THR A 61 -5.92 -3.67 -5.65
CA THR A 61 -5.89 -5.10 -6.00
C THR A 61 -6.64 -5.38 -7.30
N GLY A 62 -7.70 -4.62 -7.60
CA GLY A 62 -8.52 -4.78 -8.80
C GLY A 62 -8.08 -3.94 -10.00
N ILE A 63 -6.99 -3.18 -9.89
CA ILE A 63 -6.48 -2.32 -10.97
C ILE A 63 -5.40 -3.08 -11.74
N ARG A 64 -5.37 -2.89 -13.05
CA ARG A 64 -4.35 -3.43 -13.95
C ARG A 64 -2.96 -2.94 -13.55
N ASP A 65 -1.95 -3.78 -13.73
CA ASP A 65 -0.56 -3.41 -13.48
C ASP A 65 -0.04 -2.50 -14.60
N ASP A 66 -0.18 -1.19 -14.37
CA ASP A 66 0.29 -0.12 -15.23
C ASP A 66 1.07 0.94 -14.42
N ILE A 67 1.51 1.99 -15.11
CA ILE A 67 2.29 3.08 -14.52
C ILE A 67 1.51 3.84 -13.44
N GLU A 68 0.18 3.84 -13.48
CA GLU A 68 -0.65 4.53 -12.49
C GLU A 68 -0.66 3.77 -11.18
N LYS A 69 -0.87 2.44 -11.25
CA LYS A 69 -0.75 1.54 -10.11
C LYS A 69 0.67 1.59 -9.55
N GLU A 70 1.70 1.62 -10.40
CA GLU A 70 3.09 1.69 -9.95
C GLU A 70 3.37 2.96 -9.14
N HIS A 71 3.02 4.13 -9.68
CA HIS A 71 3.16 5.40 -8.95
C HIS A 71 2.41 5.39 -7.62
N ALA A 72 1.22 4.79 -7.59
CA ALA A 72 0.43 4.71 -6.37
C ALA A 72 1.12 3.83 -5.30
N PHE A 73 1.69 2.68 -5.67
CA PHE A 73 2.43 1.83 -4.75
C PHE A 73 3.78 2.41 -4.32
N ARG A 74 4.49 3.14 -5.19
CA ARG A 74 5.70 3.89 -4.77
C ARG A 74 5.37 4.97 -3.74
N GLY A 75 4.22 5.63 -3.91
CA GLY A 75 3.68 6.52 -2.89
C GLY A 75 3.38 5.81 -1.57
N LEU A 76 2.77 4.63 -1.62
CA LEU A 76 2.56 3.80 -0.44
C LEU A 76 3.87 3.47 0.27
N VAL A 77 4.91 3.07 -0.46
CA VAL A 77 6.22 2.77 0.16
C VAL A 77 6.75 3.98 0.92
N LYS A 78 6.75 5.17 0.30
CA LYS A 78 7.19 6.41 0.98
C LYS A 78 6.37 6.72 2.24
N MET A 79 5.04 6.59 2.16
CA MET A 79 4.16 6.84 3.30
C MET A 79 4.38 5.83 4.42
N ALA A 80 4.52 4.54 4.10
CA ALA A 80 4.72 3.47 5.07
C ALA A 80 6.10 3.57 5.76
N THR A 81 7.13 4.02 5.04
CA THR A 81 8.44 4.31 5.63
C THR A 81 8.36 5.45 6.66
N MET A 82 7.50 6.45 6.43
CA MET A 82 7.31 7.58 7.37
C MET A 82 6.37 7.26 8.53
N ASN A 83 5.28 6.54 8.27
CA ASN A 83 4.28 6.15 9.27
C ASN A 83 3.97 4.64 9.17
N PRO A 84 4.89 3.77 9.62
CA PRO A 84 4.72 2.32 9.52
C PRO A 84 3.57 1.79 10.37
N GLN A 85 3.27 2.46 11.48
CA GLN A 85 2.15 2.13 12.37
C GLN A 85 0.81 2.18 11.63
N GLY A 86 0.68 3.05 10.63
CA GLY A 86 -0.53 3.15 9.82
C GLY A 86 -0.86 1.90 8.99
N CYS A 87 0.07 0.97 8.82
CA CYS A 87 -0.13 -0.26 8.05
C CYS A 87 -0.41 -1.50 8.93
N LEU A 88 -0.04 -1.49 10.21
CA LEU A 88 0.09 -2.72 11.01
C LEU A 88 -1.24 -3.49 11.16
N ASP A 89 -2.35 -2.78 11.37
CA ASP A 89 -3.68 -3.39 11.49
C ASP A 89 -4.23 -3.91 10.15
N SER A 90 -3.54 -3.64 9.05
CA SER A 90 -3.97 -3.91 7.67
C SER A 90 -2.91 -4.67 6.86
N MET A 91 -1.98 -5.35 7.55
CA MET A 91 -0.89 -6.08 6.89
C MET A 91 -1.40 -7.22 6.01
N ASP A 92 -2.47 -7.92 6.40
CA ASP A 92 -3.05 -9.01 5.63
C ASP A 92 -3.56 -8.53 4.25
N ILE A 93 -4.18 -7.36 4.21
CA ILE A 93 -4.72 -6.79 2.97
C ILE A 93 -3.64 -6.10 2.14
N LEU A 94 -2.62 -5.55 2.80
CA LEU A 94 -1.42 -5.06 2.14
C LEU A 94 -0.70 -6.19 1.40
N PHE A 95 -0.52 -7.34 2.03
CA PHE A 95 0.07 -8.52 1.39
C PHE A 95 -0.75 -8.99 0.18
N ARG A 96 -2.08 -8.99 0.27
CA ARG A 96 -2.96 -9.30 -0.88
C ARG A 96 -2.76 -8.32 -2.03
N ALA A 97 -2.66 -7.03 -1.72
CA ALA A 97 -2.46 -5.99 -2.73
C ALA A 97 -1.08 -6.13 -3.43
N LEU A 98 -0.04 -6.48 -2.67
CA LEU A 98 1.29 -6.78 -3.23
C LEU A 98 1.30 -8.07 -4.05
N ASP A 99 0.61 -9.13 -3.59
CA ASP A 99 0.48 -10.37 -4.34
C ASP A 99 -0.34 -10.21 -5.64
N SER A 100 -1.18 -9.17 -5.75
CA SER A 100 -1.98 -8.91 -6.96
C SER A 100 -1.16 -8.58 -8.21
N TRP A 101 0.11 -8.16 -8.04
CA TRP A 101 0.98 -7.79 -9.14
C TRP A 101 1.43 -8.99 -9.97
N GLN A 102 1.34 -8.87 -11.29
CA GLN A 102 1.96 -9.78 -12.26
C GLN A 102 3.47 -9.58 -12.25
N GLN A 103 4.22 -10.70 -12.22
CA GLN A 103 5.67 -10.67 -12.09
C GLN A 103 6.36 -9.96 -13.26
N GLU A 104 5.81 -10.07 -14.47
CA GLU A 104 6.34 -9.47 -15.69
C GLU A 104 6.09 -7.96 -15.78
N ARG A 105 5.17 -7.44 -14.96
CA ARG A 105 4.75 -6.03 -14.93
C ARG A 105 5.37 -5.25 -13.77
N LEU A 106 5.91 -5.94 -12.78
CA LEU A 106 6.54 -5.34 -11.62
C LEU A 106 7.92 -4.78 -12.02
N SER A 107 8.07 -3.45 -11.99
CA SER A 107 9.35 -2.81 -12.31
C SER A 107 10.44 -3.18 -11.30
N PRO A 108 11.72 -3.25 -11.72
CA PRO A 108 12.84 -3.51 -10.80
C PRO A 108 12.90 -2.51 -9.65
N GLU A 109 12.57 -1.25 -9.91
CA GLU A 109 12.58 -0.17 -8.94
C GLU A 109 11.50 -0.37 -7.87
N LEU A 110 10.24 -0.59 -8.29
CA LEU A 110 9.15 -0.85 -7.34
C LEU A 110 9.39 -2.15 -6.57
N ARG A 111 9.90 -3.19 -7.23
CA ARG A 111 10.26 -4.46 -6.58
C ARG A 111 11.24 -4.22 -5.44
N LYS A 112 12.33 -3.48 -5.70
CA LYS A 112 13.34 -3.16 -4.70
C LYS A 112 12.75 -2.36 -3.53
N GLU A 113 12.01 -1.29 -3.83
CA GLU A 113 11.39 -0.43 -2.82
C GLU A 113 10.43 -1.21 -1.89
N VAL A 114 9.61 -2.10 -2.47
CA VAL A 114 8.71 -2.97 -1.70
C VAL A 114 9.49 -4.02 -0.90
N SER A 115 10.51 -4.66 -1.48
CA SER A 115 11.35 -5.63 -0.79
C SER A 115 12.01 -5.04 0.46
N GLU A 116 12.59 -3.86 0.35
CA GLU A 116 13.23 -3.16 1.47
C GLU A 116 12.21 -2.84 2.57
N LEU A 117 11.02 -2.34 2.20
CA LEU A 117 9.94 -2.06 3.14
C LEU A 117 9.47 -3.32 3.88
N LEU A 118 9.28 -4.43 3.16
CA LEU A 118 8.81 -5.69 3.74
C LEU A 118 9.85 -6.30 4.69
N GLN A 119 11.13 -6.25 4.33
CA GLN A 119 12.23 -6.69 5.19
C GLN A 119 12.30 -5.84 6.46
N TRP A 120 12.11 -4.52 6.34
CA TRP A 120 12.04 -3.63 7.49
C TRP A 120 10.85 -3.97 8.39
N PHE A 121 9.63 -4.16 7.85
CA PHE A 121 8.46 -4.56 8.65
C PHE A 121 8.70 -5.88 9.37
N LYS A 122 9.27 -6.87 8.69
CA LYS A 122 9.62 -8.16 9.28
C LYS A 122 10.55 -7.99 10.48
N ALA A 123 11.69 -7.32 10.30
CA ALA A 123 12.67 -7.14 11.37
C ALA A 123 12.09 -6.42 12.61
N ASN A 124 11.27 -5.39 12.39
CA ASN A 124 10.64 -4.65 13.50
C ASN A 124 9.56 -5.47 14.21
N LEU A 125 8.77 -6.25 13.49
CA LEU A 125 7.76 -7.11 14.10
C LEU A 125 8.37 -8.33 14.79
N GLU A 126 9.51 -8.84 14.30
CA GLU A 126 10.28 -9.89 14.95
C GLU A 126 10.88 -9.41 16.28
N SER A 127 11.40 -8.18 16.35
CA SER A 127 11.97 -7.65 17.61
C SER A 127 10.94 -7.53 18.74
N VAL A 128 9.65 -7.51 18.41
CA VAL A 128 8.54 -7.49 19.39
C VAL A 128 7.72 -8.79 19.41
N ASN A 129 8.21 -9.88 18.80
CA ASN A 129 7.54 -11.19 18.70
C ASN A 129 6.13 -11.17 18.09
N GLN A 130 5.81 -10.18 17.24
CA GLN A 130 4.50 -10.05 16.60
C GLN A 130 4.47 -10.60 15.17
N TRP A 131 5.63 -10.82 14.53
CA TRP A 131 5.70 -11.27 13.14
C TRP A 131 4.90 -12.55 12.88
N GLN A 132 5.01 -13.56 13.76
CA GLN A 132 4.27 -14.81 13.60
C GLN A 132 2.76 -14.63 13.71
N GLY A 133 2.29 -13.68 14.54
CA GLY A 133 0.86 -13.37 14.64
C GLY A 133 0.29 -12.73 13.38
N VAL A 134 1.10 -11.92 12.68
CA VAL A 134 0.73 -11.23 11.44
C VAL A 134 0.91 -12.17 10.23
N TYR A 135 2.11 -12.68 10.02
CA TYR A 135 2.47 -13.48 8.85
C TYR A 135 1.98 -14.93 8.94
N GLY A 136 1.75 -15.45 10.15
CA GLY A 136 1.19 -16.79 10.35
C GLY A 136 -0.21 -16.97 9.75
N ARG A 137 -0.99 -15.87 9.67
CA ARG A 137 -2.34 -15.85 9.08
C ARG A 137 -2.35 -15.80 7.56
N VAL A 138 -1.20 -15.54 6.94
CA VAL A 138 -1.07 -15.46 5.48
C VAL A 138 -1.07 -16.88 4.89
N PRO A 139 -1.90 -17.18 3.87
CA PRO A 139 -1.92 -18.49 3.23
C PRO A 139 -0.56 -18.87 2.65
N GLN A 140 -0.22 -20.16 2.70
CA GLN A 140 1.10 -20.66 2.28
C GLN A 140 1.44 -20.32 0.83
N GLU A 141 0.48 -20.48 -0.09
CA GLU A 141 0.68 -20.14 -1.51
C GLU A 141 0.99 -18.65 -1.72
N MET A 142 0.40 -17.77 -0.90
CA MET A 142 0.66 -16.33 -0.96
C MET A 142 2.07 -16.02 -0.44
N LYS A 143 2.51 -16.70 0.62
CA LYS A 143 3.90 -16.57 1.13
C LYS A 143 4.90 -16.94 0.04
N GLU A 144 4.68 -18.04 -0.67
CA GLU A 144 5.56 -18.49 -1.76
C GLU A 144 5.61 -17.47 -2.91
N ARG A 145 4.47 -16.92 -3.32
CA ARG A 145 4.45 -15.86 -4.36
C ARG A 145 5.11 -14.56 -3.89
N LEU A 146 4.88 -14.14 -2.65
CA LEU A 146 5.54 -12.98 -2.06
C LEU A 146 7.05 -13.20 -1.93
N HIS A 147 7.48 -14.43 -1.62
CA HIS A 147 8.88 -14.81 -1.60
C HIS A 147 9.52 -14.69 -2.98
N VAL A 148 8.90 -15.25 -4.02
CA VAL A 148 9.40 -15.18 -5.39
C VAL A 148 9.46 -13.72 -5.89
N LYS A 149 8.42 -12.92 -5.61
CA LYS A 149 8.34 -11.53 -6.06
C LYS A 149 9.26 -10.61 -5.29
N TYR A 150 9.29 -10.69 -3.96
CA TYR A 150 9.92 -9.68 -3.10
C TYR A 150 11.02 -10.21 -2.19
N GLY A 151 11.29 -11.51 -2.19
CA GLY A 151 12.29 -12.13 -1.32
C GLY A 151 11.88 -12.16 0.16
N LEU A 152 10.58 -11.98 0.46
CA LEU A 152 10.06 -12.09 1.82
C LEU A 152 10.01 -13.59 2.22
N PRO A 153 10.74 -14.04 3.25
CA PRO A 153 10.72 -15.43 3.69
C PRO A 153 9.42 -15.79 4.41
#